data_AF-A0A5A7PL53-F1
#
_entry.id   AF-A0A5A7PL53-F1
#
_cell.length_a   1.000
_cell.length_b   1.000
_cell.length_c   1.000
_cell.angle_alpha   90.00
_cell.angle_beta   90.00
_cell.angle_gamma   90.00
#
_symmetry.space_group_name_H-M   'P 1'
#
loop_
_entity.id
_entity.type
_entity.pdbx_description
1 polymer ?
#
loop_
_entity_poly.entity_id
_entity_poly.type
_entity_poly.pdbx_seq_one_letter_code
_entity_poly.pdbx_strand_id
1 'polypeptide(L)'
;MDLARWGRIGVAEVYRSGPEAVRLLLQNLCTTVDCDKLATSLSGQNCCLNETTLAKFVQNGYPQSEPDTRTGVLSKYDYGNVYENMFYYSSPEPPVYDLSKIPPDFPLFISYGGQDALADVEDVNILLEILKLLVYKHIIDFFRKHN
;
A
#
# COMPACT_ATOMS: atom_id res chain seq x y z
N MET A 1 -15.33 15.66 -19.38
CA MET A 1 -15.08 15.01 -18.07
C MET A 1 -13.60 14.71 -18.02
N ASP A 2 -12.89 15.26 -17.04
CA ASP A 2 -11.44 15.44 -17.08
C ASP A 2 -10.72 14.28 -16.38
N LEU A 3 -9.93 13.50 -17.13
CA LEU A 3 -9.15 12.36 -16.64
C LEU A 3 -8.11 12.77 -15.60
N ALA A 4 -7.66 14.03 -15.60
CA ALA A 4 -6.73 14.58 -14.62
C ALA A 4 -7.30 14.61 -13.19
N ARG A 5 -8.63 14.57 -13.02
CA ARG A 5 -9.28 14.57 -11.71
C ARG A 5 -9.12 13.24 -10.97
N TRP A 6 -8.96 12.13 -11.68
CA TRP A 6 -8.87 10.80 -11.07
C TRP A 6 -7.44 10.39 -10.70
N GLY A 7 -6.42 10.99 -11.32
CA GLY A 7 -5.01 10.74 -10.96
C GLY A 7 -4.60 11.28 -9.57
N ARG A 8 -5.54 11.87 -8.82
CA ARG A 8 -5.31 12.44 -7.48
C ARG A 8 -6.18 11.85 -6.38
N ILE A 9 -7.07 10.89 -6.71
CA ILE A 9 -8.06 10.36 -5.76
C ILE A 9 -7.55 9.04 -5.19
N GLY A 10 -7.31 9.01 -3.88
CA GLY A 10 -6.95 7.79 -3.15
C GLY A 10 -8.15 6.84 -3.00
N VAL A 11 -7.92 5.55 -2.72
CA VAL A 11 -9.00 4.55 -2.58
C VAL A 11 -9.99 4.94 -1.47
N ALA A 12 -9.50 5.53 -0.37
CA ALA A 12 -10.29 6.08 0.73
C ALA A 12 -11.20 7.23 0.29
N GLU A 13 -10.75 8.09 -0.63
CA GLU A 13 -11.56 9.18 -1.17
C GLU A 13 -12.64 8.64 -2.11
N VAL A 14 -12.35 7.57 -2.86
CA VAL A 14 -13.35 6.88 -3.69
C VAL A 14 -14.41 6.20 -2.82
N TYR A 15 -13.99 5.50 -1.76
CA TYR A 15 -14.92 4.83 -0.85
C TYR A 15 -15.84 5.83 -0.14
N ARG A 16 -15.29 6.96 0.35
CA ARG A 16 -16.05 8.05 0.99
C ARG A 16 -17.03 8.72 0.03
N SER A 17 -16.73 8.73 -1.27
CA SER A 17 -17.57 9.33 -2.31
C SER A 17 -18.83 8.49 -2.66
N GLY A 18 -18.97 7.30 -2.08
CA GLY A 18 -20.15 6.46 -2.21
C GLY A 18 -20.12 5.48 -3.39
N PRO A 19 -21.13 4.62 -3.51
CA PRO A 19 -21.12 3.45 -4.40
C PRO A 19 -20.98 3.82 -5.88
N GLU A 20 -21.46 5.00 -6.28
CA GLU A 20 -21.37 5.46 -7.67
C GLU A 20 -19.93 5.83 -8.06
N ALA A 21 -19.17 6.44 -7.14
CA ALA A 21 -17.76 6.74 -7.37
C ALA A 21 -16.93 5.45 -7.45
N VAL A 22 -17.22 4.47 -6.59
CA VAL A 22 -16.62 3.12 -6.65
C VAL A 22 -16.94 2.45 -7.98
N ARG A 23 -18.20 2.51 -8.44
CA ARG A 23 -18.62 1.96 -9.73
C ARG A 23 -17.85 2.57 -10.90
N LEU A 24 -17.68 3.90 -10.91
CA LEU A 24 -16.94 4.61 -11.96
C LEU A 24 -15.43 4.30 -11.92
N LEU A 25 -14.84 4.19 -10.73
CA LEU A 25 -13.45 3.76 -10.58
C LEU A 25 -13.28 2.35 -11.17
N LEU A 26 -14.12 1.40 -10.76
CA LEU A 26 -14.07 0.02 -11.25
C LEU A 26 -14.28 -0.03 -12.77
N GLN A 27 -15.24 0.71 -13.32
CA GLN A 27 -15.47 0.74 -14.76
C GLN A 27 -14.24 1.17 -15.55
N ASN A 28 -13.51 2.18 -15.07
CA ASN A 28 -12.28 2.63 -15.72
C ASN A 28 -11.12 1.65 -15.49
N LEU A 29 -10.94 1.19 -14.25
CA LEU A 29 -9.86 0.27 -13.88
C LEU A 29 -9.96 -1.06 -14.65
N CYS A 30 -11.16 -1.61 -14.76
CA CYS A 30 -11.41 -2.89 -15.45
C CYS A 30 -11.27 -2.81 -16.98
N THR A 31 -11.03 -1.62 -17.56
CA THR A 31 -10.62 -1.52 -18.97
C THR A 31 -9.15 -1.89 -19.17
N THR A 32 -8.33 -1.70 -18.14
CA THR A 32 -6.88 -1.93 -18.16
C THR A 32 -6.45 -3.15 -17.36
N VAL A 33 -7.29 -3.59 -16.42
CA VAL A 33 -6.98 -4.63 -15.43
C VAL A 33 -8.03 -5.73 -15.49
N ASP A 34 -7.60 -6.99 -15.37
CA ASP A 34 -8.51 -8.12 -15.17
C ASP A 34 -9.12 -8.04 -13.75
N CYS A 35 -10.38 -7.60 -13.70
CA CYS A 35 -11.13 -7.46 -12.46
C CYS A 35 -11.72 -8.76 -11.92
N ASP A 36 -11.82 -9.82 -12.73
CA ASP A 36 -12.15 -11.16 -12.23
C ASP A 36 -10.99 -11.69 -11.36
N LYS A 37 -9.78 -11.20 -11.62
CA LYS A 37 -8.55 -11.50 -10.87
C LYS A 37 -7.95 -10.25 -10.22
N LEU A 38 -8.78 -9.30 -9.78
CA LEU A 38 -8.33 -8.00 -9.27
C LEU A 38 -7.23 -8.09 -8.21
N ALA A 39 -7.35 -9.01 -7.26
CA ALA A 39 -6.35 -9.20 -6.21
C ALA A 39 -4.97 -9.58 -6.79
N THR A 40 -4.94 -10.50 -7.75
CA THR A 40 -3.72 -10.92 -8.45
C THR A 40 -3.18 -9.81 -9.35
N SER A 41 -4.07 -9.07 -10.01
CA SER A 41 -3.68 -7.95 -10.86
C SER A 41 -3.05 -6.79 -10.09
N LEU A 42 -3.44 -6.59 -8.82
CA LEU A 42 -2.89 -5.56 -7.95
C LEU A 42 -1.65 -6.00 -7.18
N SER A 43 -1.66 -7.22 -6.61
CA SER A 43 -0.58 -7.72 -5.74
C SER A 43 0.48 -8.57 -6.45
N GLY A 44 0.27 -8.89 -7.72
CA GLY A 44 1.12 -9.80 -8.47
C GLY A 44 0.66 -11.26 -8.36
N GLN A 45 1.38 -12.13 -9.07
CA GLN A 45 0.98 -13.52 -9.22
C GLN A 45 1.25 -14.30 -7.92
N ASN A 46 0.21 -14.91 -7.35
CA ASN A 46 0.34 -15.75 -6.17
C ASN A 46 0.59 -17.22 -6.57
N CYS A 47 1.71 -17.79 -6.14
CA CYS A 47 2.07 -19.19 -6.38
C CYS A 47 1.20 -20.22 -5.64
N CYS A 48 0.49 -19.77 -4.62
CA CYS A 48 0.31 -20.56 -3.41
C CYS A 48 -1.14 -20.56 -2.89
N LEU A 49 -1.98 -19.65 -3.38
CA LEU A 49 -3.41 -19.63 -3.09
C LEU A 49 -4.19 -20.00 -4.36
N ASN A 50 -5.14 -20.94 -4.23
CA ASN A 50 -6.13 -21.21 -5.28
C ASN A 50 -7.29 -20.21 -5.22
N GLU A 51 -8.08 -20.11 -6.28
CA GLU A 51 -9.17 -19.13 -6.41
C GLU A 51 -10.18 -19.20 -5.25
N THR A 52 -10.56 -20.41 -4.83
CA THR A 52 -11.49 -20.62 -3.71
C THR A 52 -10.94 -20.11 -2.38
N THR A 53 -9.65 -20.33 -2.13
CA THR A 53 -8.98 -19.85 -0.92
C THR A 53 -8.78 -18.34 -0.98
N LEU A 54 -8.39 -17.80 -2.14
CA LEU A 54 -8.24 -16.37 -2.36
C LEU A 54 -9.55 -15.62 -2.11
N ALA A 55 -10.68 -16.14 -2.60
CA ALA A 55 -12.00 -15.56 -2.35
C ALA A 55 -12.34 -15.49 -0.86
N LYS A 56 -11.97 -16.52 -0.07
CA LYS A 56 -12.14 -16.52 1.39
C LYS A 56 -11.25 -15.48 2.08
N PHE A 57 -10.02 -15.30 1.61
CA PHE A 57 -9.13 -14.25 2.13
C PHE A 57 -9.69 -12.85 1.85
N VAL A 58 -10.16 -12.59 0.63
CA VAL A 58 -10.76 -11.30 0.26
C VAL A 58 -12.03 -11.03 1.09
N GLN A 59 -12.88 -12.03 1.27
CA GLN A 59 -14.13 -11.90 2.03
C GLN A 59 -13.90 -11.58 3.51
N ASN A 60 -12.83 -12.12 4.11
CA ASN A 60 -12.49 -11.89 5.51
C ASN A 60 -11.74 -10.56 5.73
N GLY A 61 -11.52 -9.79 4.67
CA GLY A 61 -10.96 -8.44 4.71
C GLY A 61 -9.43 -8.42 4.63
N TYR A 62 -8.92 -7.46 3.83
CA TYR A 62 -7.55 -6.98 3.96
C TYR A 62 -7.51 -5.93 5.08
N PRO A 63 -6.56 -5.96 6.03
CA PRO A 63 -6.30 -4.81 6.87
C PRO A 63 -5.87 -3.64 5.96
N GLN A 64 -6.76 -2.66 5.79
CA GLN A 64 -6.51 -1.49 4.96
C GLN A 64 -5.75 -0.45 5.79
N SER A 65 -4.45 -0.34 5.56
CA SER A 65 -3.72 0.91 5.72
C SER A 65 -3.40 1.38 4.31
N GLU A 66 -4.04 2.46 3.86
CA GLU A 66 -3.79 3.05 2.55
C GLU A 66 -2.74 4.15 2.69
N PRO A 67 -1.45 3.87 2.44
CA PRO A 67 -0.45 4.92 2.36
C PRO A 67 -0.77 5.82 1.17
N ASP A 68 -0.52 7.12 1.34
CA ASP A 68 -0.61 8.07 0.23
C ASP A 68 0.55 7.82 -0.75
N THR A 69 0.25 7.18 -1.88
CA THR A 69 1.26 6.85 -2.91
C THR A 69 1.58 8.04 -3.80
N ARG A 70 0.93 9.20 -3.64
CA ARG A 70 1.08 10.36 -4.55
C ARG A 70 2.43 11.05 -4.41
N THR A 71 3.05 10.98 -3.24
CA THR A 71 4.28 11.73 -2.93
C THR A 71 5.52 10.84 -2.87
N GLY A 72 5.36 9.51 -2.80
CA GLY A 72 6.44 8.56 -2.52
C GLY A 72 7.03 8.71 -1.12
N VAL A 73 6.40 9.50 -0.25
CA VAL A 73 6.85 9.74 1.13
C VAL A 73 5.92 9.01 2.09
N LEU A 74 6.50 8.23 2.99
CA LEU A 74 5.74 7.58 4.05
C LEU A 74 5.28 8.64 5.07
N SER A 75 4.09 9.19 4.86
CA SER A 75 3.44 10.18 5.73
C SER A 75 2.10 9.71 6.25
N LYS A 76 1.54 10.47 7.20
CA LYS A 76 0.11 10.35 7.52
C LYS A 76 -0.76 10.65 6.29
N TYR A 77 -2.01 10.25 6.36
CA TYR A 77 -2.98 10.47 5.29
C TYR A 77 -3.17 11.96 5.01
N ASP A 78 -3.05 12.38 3.74
CA ASP A 78 -3.37 13.75 3.34
C ASP A 78 -4.86 13.88 3.01
N TYR A 79 -5.57 14.73 3.75
CA TYR A 79 -6.99 15.01 3.53
C TYR A 79 -7.24 15.89 2.28
N GLY A 80 -6.18 16.30 1.58
CA GLY A 80 -6.27 17.08 0.35
C GLY A 80 -6.65 18.54 0.57
N ASN A 81 -6.77 18.98 1.83
CA ASN A 81 -6.98 20.39 2.18
C ASN A 81 -6.36 20.73 3.54
N VAL A 82 -5.90 21.99 3.64
CA VAL A 82 -5.19 22.53 4.80
C VAL A 82 -6.04 22.53 6.06
N TYR A 83 -7.36 22.73 5.96
CA TYR A 83 -8.24 22.81 7.12
C TYR A 83 -8.36 21.47 7.85
N GLU A 84 -8.60 20.38 7.12
CA GLU A 84 -8.68 19.03 7.69
C GLU A 84 -7.30 18.57 8.20
N ASN A 85 -6.23 18.81 7.45
CA ASN A 85 -4.87 18.50 7.92
C ASN A 85 -4.55 19.25 9.23
N MET A 86 -4.92 20.53 9.33
CA MET A 86 -4.76 21.29 10.56
C MET A 86 -5.60 20.74 11.71
N PHE A 87 -6.85 20.36 11.44
CA PHE A 87 -7.73 19.78 12.47
C PHE A 87 -7.16 18.49 13.05
N TYR A 88 -6.66 17.58 12.22
CA TYR A 88 -6.15 16.28 12.66
C TYR A 88 -4.70 16.30 13.14
N TYR A 89 -3.85 17.16 12.56
CA TYR A 89 -2.40 17.11 12.77
C TYR A 89 -1.79 18.40 13.32
N SER A 90 -2.57 19.47 13.44
CA SER A 90 -2.05 20.82 13.76
C SER A 90 -0.91 21.26 12.82
N SER A 91 -0.94 20.75 11.58
CA SER A 91 0.04 20.98 10.53
C SER A 91 -0.71 21.11 9.19
N PRO A 92 -0.30 22.01 8.29
CA PRO A 92 -1.00 22.18 7.00
C PRO A 92 -0.74 20.99 6.06
N GLU A 93 0.39 20.31 6.26
CA GLU A 93 0.81 19.11 5.55
C GLU A 93 0.80 17.89 6.49
N PRO A 94 0.52 16.69 5.96
CA PRO A 94 0.57 15.47 6.76
C PRO A 94 1.99 15.23 7.30
N PRO A 95 2.15 14.98 8.61
CA PRO A 95 3.45 14.64 9.18
C PRO A 95 4.06 13.39 8.55
N VAL A 96 5.35 13.47 8.23
CA VAL A 96 6.15 12.33 7.73
C VAL A 96 6.49 11.37 8.88
N TYR A 97 6.44 10.07 8.61
CA TYR A 97 6.90 9.06 9.56
C TYR A 97 8.42 8.99 9.57
N ASP A 98 9.01 9.44 10.66
CA ASP A 98 10.44 9.36 10.90
C ASP A 98 10.81 7.95 11.41
N LEU A 99 11.26 7.10 10.49
CA LEU A 99 11.65 5.72 10.80
C LEU A 99 12.83 5.64 11.78
N SER A 100 13.64 6.71 11.93
CA SER A 100 14.72 6.75 12.93
C SER A 100 14.24 6.69 14.37
N LYS A 101 12.94 6.95 14.60
CA LYS A 101 12.30 6.86 15.92
C LYS A 101 11.90 5.44 16.30
N ILE A 102 12.05 4.46 15.40
CA ILE A 102 11.89 3.04 15.75
C ILE A 102 13.04 2.68 16.71
N PRO A 103 12.75 2.21 17.94
CA PRO A 103 13.80 1.88 18.89
C PRO A 103 14.76 0.79 18.34
N PRO A 104 16.08 0.94 18.52
CA PRO A 104 17.07 -0.06 18.05
C PRO A 104 16.85 -1.47 18.59
N ASP A 105 16.26 -1.58 19.77
CA ASP A 105 15.94 -2.82 20.48
C ASP A 105 14.54 -3.36 20.13
N PHE A 106 13.79 -2.69 19.25
CA PHE A 106 12.47 -3.16 18.81
C PHE A 106 12.59 -4.42 17.93
N PRO A 107 12.01 -5.56 18.32
CA PRO A 107 12.15 -6.80 17.57
C PRO A 107 11.27 -6.78 16.31
N LEU A 108 11.84 -6.36 15.16
CA LEU A 108 11.12 -6.28 13.88
C LEU A 108 11.43 -7.43 12.92
N PHE A 109 10.49 -8.31 12.60
CA PHE A 109 10.66 -9.32 11.56
C PHE A 109 10.04 -8.85 10.24
N ILE A 110 10.81 -8.85 9.15
CA ILE A 110 10.34 -8.47 7.81
C ILE A 110 10.51 -9.66 6.88
N SER A 111 9.45 -9.97 6.14
CA SER A 111 9.45 -10.92 5.03
C SER A 111 8.77 -10.28 3.83
N TYR A 112 9.36 -10.42 2.65
CA TYR A 112 8.81 -9.90 1.40
C TYR A 112 8.92 -10.95 0.29
N GLY A 113 8.05 -10.87 -0.70
CA GLY A 113 8.04 -11.76 -1.85
C GLY A 113 8.70 -11.10 -3.07
N GLY A 114 9.63 -11.81 -3.74
CA GLY A 114 10.32 -11.24 -4.92
C GLY A 114 9.44 -10.99 -6.15
N GLN A 115 8.18 -11.43 -6.13
CA GLN A 115 7.17 -11.16 -7.17
C GLN A 115 5.99 -10.36 -6.63
N ASP A 116 6.12 -9.78 -5.44
CA ASP A 116 5.10 -8.89 -4.87
C ASP A 116 5.11 -7.57 -5.63
N ALA A 117 3.97 -7.22 -6.23
CA ALA A 117 3.84 -5.99 -7.01
C ALA A 117 3.50 -4.76 -6.15
N LEU A 118 3.04 -4.96 -4.91
CA LEU A 118 2.70 -3.86 -3.98
C LEU A 118 3.87 -3.52 -3.06
N ALA A 119 4.61 -4.54 -2.62
CA ALA A 119 5.83 -4.39 -1.84
C ALA A 119 7.02 -4.87 -2.68
N ASP A 120 7.29 -4.14 -3.77
CA ASP A 120 8.34 -4.53 -4.70
C ASP A 120 9.73 -4.48 -4.05
N VAL A 121 10.68 -5.18 -4.67
CA VAL A 121 12.01 -5.40 -4.11
C VAL A 121 12.80 -4.09 -3.97
N GLU A 122 12.58 -3.10 -4.83
CA GLU A 122 13.28 -1.81 -4.78
C GLU A 122 12.87 -1.03 -3.53
N ASP A 123 11.57 -0.86 -3.32
CA ASP A 123 11.02 -0.18 -2.14
C ASP A 123 11.39 -0.89 -0.83
N VAL A 124 11.37 -2.23 -0.82
CA VAL A 124 11.80 -3.00 0.35
C VAL A 124 13.29 -2.81 0.63
N ASN A 125 14.15 -2.74 -0.39
CA ASN A 125 15.57 -2.50 -0.18
C ASN A 125 15.83 -1.12 0.44
N ILE A 126 15.13 -0.08 -0.02
CA ILE A 126 15.18 1.26 0.57
C ILE A 126 14.79 1.20 2.04
N LEU A 127 13.67 0.53 2.37
CA LEU A 127 13.22 0.35 3.74
C LEU A 127 14.27 -0.38 4.59
N LEU A 128 14.86 -1.46 4.08
CA LEU A 128 15.88 -2.23 4.78
C LEU A 128 17.15 -1.43 5.01
N GLU A 129 17.57 -0.56 4.09
CA GLU A 129 18.71 0.33 4.28
C GLU A 129 18.46 1.34 5.41
N ILE A 130 17.27 1.96 5.44
CA ILE A 130 16.88 2.88 6.51
C ILE A 130 16.89 2.16 7.87
N LEU A 131 16.37 0.93 7.92
CA LEU A 131 16.28 0.15 9.17
C LEU A 131 17.63 -0.45 9.61
N LYS A 132 18.52 -0.82 8.68
CA LYS A 132 19.87 -1.31 9.00
C LYS A 132 20.71 -0.28 9.74
N LEU A 133 20.47 1.02 9.50
CA LEU A 133 21.11 2.09 10.26
C LEU A 133 20.66 2.13 11.73
N LEU A 134 19.56 1.45 12.06
CA LEU A 134 18.89 1.53 13.37
C LEU A 134 18.92 0.22 14.16
N VAL A 135 18.99 -0.94 13.49
CA VAL A 135 18.85 -2.25 14.14
C VAL A 135 20.04 -3.16 13.80
N TYR A 136 20.68 -3.73 14.83
CA TYR A 136 21.52 -4.92 14.67
C TYR A 136 20.61 -6.10 14.33
N LYS A 137 20.41 -6.45 13.05
CA LYS A 137 19.55 -7.59 12.69
C LYS A 137 20.07 -8.50 11.58
N HIS A 138 19.97 -9.80 11.86
CA HIS A 138 19.90 -10.88 10.87
C HIS A 138 18.68 -10.68 9.99
N ILE A 139 18.90 -10.25 8.75
CA ILE A 139 17.93 -10.37 7.67
C ILE A 139 17.91 -11.84 7.28
N ILE A 140 16.77 -12.51 7.44
CA ILE A 140 16.56 -13.87 6.93
C ILE A 140 15.79 -13.72 5.63
N ASP A 141 16.53 -13.68 4.52
CA ASP A 141 15.92 -13.67 3.19
C ASP A 141 15.40 -15.08 2.86
N PHE A 142 14.09 -15.25 2.90
CA PHE A 142 13.44 -16.47 2.42
C PHE A 142 13.28 -16.41 0.90
N PHE A 143 14.35 -16.63 0.15
CA PHE A 143 14.24 -16.85 -1.29
C PHE A 143 13.78 -18.28 -1.59
N ARG A 144 12.51 -18.44 -1.97
CA ARG A 144 12.07 -19.68 -2.65
C ARG A 144 12.49 -19.57 -4.13
N LYS A 145 13.60 -20.21 -4.50
CA LYS A 145 13.91 -20.45 -5.92
C LYS A 145 12.77 -21.26 -6.53
N HIS A 146 12.03 -20.65 -7.44
CA HIS A 146 11.20 -21.39 -8.39
C HIS A 146 12.10 -21.76 -9.57
N ASN A 147 12.34 -23.08 -9.73
CA ASN A 147 12.85 -23.66 -10.97
C ASN A 147 11.74 -23.70 -12.02
#